data_AF-A0A819XCL5-F1
#
_entry.id   AF-A0A819XCL5-F1
#
_cell.length_a   1.000
_cell.length_b   1.000
_cell.length_c   1.000
_cell.angle_alpha   90.00
_cell.angle_beta   90.00
_cell.angle_gamma   90.00
#
_symmetry.space_group_name_H-M   'P 1'
#
loop_
_entity.id
_entity.type
_entity.pdbx_description
1 polymer ?
#
loop_
_entity_poly.entity_id
_entity_poly.type
_entity_poly.pdbx_seq_one_letter_code
_entity_poly.pdbx_strand_id
1 'polypeptide(L)' 'FSPGPHRTSPSSEQMIEAGFFNCNVGDRVICLYCNIICQQWTPHTNDSYEVHKILSSKCPYIIAKLRHERMMPSNDGY' A
#
# COMPACT_ATOMS: atom_id res chain seq x y z
N PHE A 1 -10.97 20.00 -25.01
CA PHE A 1 -10.43 18.66 -24.73
C PHE A 1 -10.67 18.37 -23.26
N SER A 2 -11.67 17.56 -22.89
CA SER A 2 -11.86 17.15 -21.49
C SER A 2 -10.78 16.13 -21.13
N PRO A 3 -10.02 16.30 -20.03
CA PRO A 3 -9.14 15.24 -19.55
C PRO A 3 -10.05 14.09 -19.11
N GLY A 4 -9.91 12.94 -19.75
CA GLY A 4 -10.60 11.71 -19.35
C GLY A 4 -10.25 11.32 -17.91
N PRO A 5 -10.96 10.35 -17.31
CA PRO A 5 -10.77 9.97 -15.92
C PRO A 5 -9.29 9.67 -15.70
N HIS A 6 -8.69 10.47 -14.84
CA HIS A 6 -7.27 10.42 -14.55
C HIS A 6 -6.90 8.98 -14.20
N ARG A 7 -5.97 8.39 -14.97
CA ARG A 7 -5.34 7.11 -14.68
C ARG A 7 -4.54 7.26 -13.39
N THR A 8 -5.18 7.12 -12.23
CA THR A 8 -4.50 7.31 -10.94
C THR A 8 -4.17 5.96 -10.33
N SER A 9 -2.96 5.48 -10.61
CA SER A 9 -2.30 4.51 -9.72
C SER A 9 -2.10 5.13 -8.33
N PRO A 10 -1.92 4.32 -7.27
CA PRO A 10 -1.68 4.85 -5.92
C PRO A 10 -0.53 5.86 -5.90
N SER A 11 -0.66 6.90 -5.08
CA SER A 11 0.39 7.90 -4.93
C SER A 11 1.65 7.30 -4.31
N SER A 12 2.80 7.94 -4.50
CA SER A 12 4.04 7.51 -3.84
C SER A 12 3.92 7.48 -2.32
N GLU A 13 3.14 8.39 -1.73
CA GLU A 13 2.85 8.42 -0.28
C GLU A 13 2.08 7.17 0.15
N GLN A 14 1.02 6.79 -0.59
CA GLN A 14 0.25 5.57 -0.29
C GLN A 14 1.11 4.30 -0.41
N MET A 15 2.03 4.26 -1.37
CA MET A 15 2.98 3.15 -1.51
C MET A 15 3.91 3.07 -0.29
N ILE A 16 4.50 4.20 0.11
CA ILE A 16 5.40 4.28 1.28
C ILE A 16 4.67 3.89 2.56
N GLU A 17 3.43 4.35 2.74
CA GLU A 17 2.57 4.01 3.88
C GLU A 17 2.12 2.53 3.89
N ALA A 18 2.18 1.87 2.73
CA ALA A 18 2.02 0.42 2.63
C ALA A 18 3.33 -0.35 2.85
N GLY A 19 4.46 0.33 3.09
CA GLY A 19 5.78 -0.27 3.27
C GLY A 19 6.50 -0.59 1.96
N PHE A 20 6.07 0.02 0.84
CA PHE A 20 6.64 -0.15 -0.49
C PHE A 20 7.60 0.99 -0.87
N PHE A 21 8.62 0.65 -1.65
CA PHE A 21 9.59 1.57 -2.23
C PHE A 21 9.70 1.35 -3.75
N ASN A 22 9.88 2.42 -4.52
CA ASN A 22 9.99 2.34 -5.98
C ASN A 22 11.31 1.67 -6.38
N CYS A 23 11.25 0.70 -7.30
CA CYS A 23 12.43 0.01 -7.84
C CYS A 23 13.15 0.80 -8.95
N ASN A 24 12.70 2.02 -9.27
CA ASN A 24 13.08 2.84 -10.41
C ASN A 24 12.85 2.16 -11.78
N VAL A 25 11.89 1.23 -11.84
CA VAL A 25 11.55 0.48 -13.06
C VAL A 25 10.03 0.45 -13.22
N GLY A 26 9.50 1.29 -14.12
CA GLY A 26 8.06 1.37 -14.37
C GLY A 26 7.26 1.73 -13.11
N ASP A 27 6.22 0.95 -12.83
CA ASP A 27 5.39 1.06 -11.62
C ASP A 27 5.77 0.02 -10.54
N ARG A 28 6.93 -0.62 -10.70
CA ARG A 28 7.38 -1.67 -9.80
C ARG A 28 7.77 -1.09 -8.45
N VAL A 29 7.20 -1.67 -7.41
CA VAL A 29 7.54 -1.36 -6.02
C VAL A 29 7.93 -2.63 -5.26
N ILE A 30 8.78 -2.49 -4.25
CA ILE A 30 9.27 -3.57 -3.40
C ILE A 30 8.99 -3.26 -1.93
N CYS A 31 8.57 -4.25 -1.17
CA CYS A 31 8.54 -4.12 0.28
C CYS A 31 9.93 -4.39 0.87
N LEU A 32 10.47 -3.46 1.67
CA LEU A 32 11.79 -3.65 2.30
C LEU A 32 11.82 -4.73 3.39
N TYR A 33 10.67 -5.19 3.86
CA TYR A 33 10.56 -6.11 4.99
C TYR A 33 10.35 -7.57 4.58
N CYS A 34 9.61 -7.80 3.49
CA CYS A 34 9.33 -9.16 2.98
C CYS A 34 9.82 -9.37 1.54
N ASN A 35 10.40 -8.35 0.91
CA ASN A 35 10.91 -8.37 -0.47
C ASN A 35 9.88 -8.73 -1.54
N ILE A 36 8.57 -8.66 -1.24
CA ILE A 36 7.56 -8.82 -2.27
C ILE A 36 7.61 -7.65 -3.25
N ILE A 37 7.52 -7.99 -4.54
CA ILE A 37 7.52 -7.01 -5.62
C ILE A 37 6.12 -6.95 -6.22
N CYS A 38 5.56 -5.74 -6.30
CA CYS A 38 4.26 -5.47 -6.91
C CYS A 38 4.44 -4.56 -8.13
N GLN A 39 3.69 -4.82 -9.19
CA GLN A 39 3.71 -4.08 -10.46
C GLN A 39 2.34 -4.23 -11.14
N GLN A 40 2.12 -3.53 -12.25
CA GLN A 40 0.84 -3.50 -12.98
C GLN A 40 -0.31 -2.93 -12.14
N TRP A 41 -0.04 -1.84 -11.43
CA TRP A 41 -1.03 -1.14 -10.62
C TRP A 41 -2.12 -0.52 -11.48
N THR A 42 -3.38 -0.82 -11.13
CA THR A 42 -4.53 -0.30 -11.85
C THR A 42 -5.14 0.90 -11.11
N PRO A 43 -5.87 1.78 -11.80
CA PRO A 43 -6.58 2.89 -11.15
C PRO A 43 -7.67 2.46 -10.16
N HIS A 44 -8.10 1.21 -10.21
CA HIS A 44 -9.07 0.62 -9.27
C HIS A 44 -8.39 -0.02 -8.05
N THR A 45 -7.05 -0.02 -8.03
CA THR A 45 -6.28 -0.51 -6.90
C THR A 45 -6.20 0.61 -5.88
N ASN A 46 -7.25 0.77 -5.07
CA ASN A 46 -7.38 1.94 -4.20
C ASN A 46 -6.47 1.87 -2.96
N ASP A 47 -6.04 0.68 -2.55
CA ASP A 47 -5.35 0.48 -1.29
C ASP A 47 -4.10 -0.42 -1.47
N SER A 48 -2.93 0.22 -1.42
CA SER A 48 -1.64 -0.47 -1.52
C SER A 48 -1.36 -1.35 -0.30
N TYR A 49 -1.87 -0.98 0.87
CA TYR A 49 -1.71 -1.75 2.10
C TYR A 49 -2.55 -3.02 2.08
N GLU A 50 -3.80 -2.96 1.61
CA GLU A 50 -4.64 -4.15 1.45
C GLU A 50 -4.04 -5.12 0.41
N VAL A 51 -3.50 -4.62 -0.71
CA VAL A 51 -2.74 -5.46 -1.65
C VAL A 51 -1.56 -6.15 -0.96
N HIS A 52 -0.78 -5.41 -0.18
CA HIS A 52 0.36 -5.98 0.55
C HIS A 52 -0.08 -7.05 1.56
N LYS A 53 -1.17 -6.82 2.28
CA LYS A 53 -1.75 -7.76 3.25
C LYS A 53 -2.28 -9.02 2.58
N ILE A 54 -2.94 -8.91 1.42
CA ILE A 54 -3.43 -10.06 0.65
C ILE A 54 -2.26 -10.91 0.14
N LEU A 55 -1.24 -10.27 -0.43
CA LEU A 55 -0.12 -10.98 -1.04
C LEU A 55 0.92 -11.48 -0.03
N SER A 56 1.07 -10.82 1.11
CA SER A 56 2.08 -11.13 2.13
C SER A 56 1.58 -10.85 3.55
N SER A 57 0.50 -11.53 3.95
CA SER A 57 -0.09 -11.41 5.30
C SER A 57 0.87 -11.72 6.46
N LYS A 58 1.96 -12.45 6.19
CA LYS A 58 3.03 -12.78 7.15
C LYS A 58 4.22 -11.81 7.12
N CYS A 59 4.15 -10.75 6.33
CA CYS A 59 5.18 -9.72 6.30
C CYS A 59 5.34 -9.07 7.70
N PRO A 60 6.58 -8.90 8.21
CA PRO A 60 6.81 -8.26 9.51
C PRO A 60 6.17 -6.87 9.64
N TYR A 61 6.19 -6.09 8.55
CA TYR A 61 5.55 -4.78 8.49
C TYR A 61 4.03 -4.85 8.67
N ILE A 62 3.37 -5.76 7.95
CA ILE A 62 1.92 -5.97 8.05
C ILE A 62 1.55 -6.45 9.46
N ILE A 63 2.29 -7.40 10.02
CA ILE A 63 2.04 -7.88 11.39
C ILE A 63 2.18 -6.75 12.41
N ALA A 64 3.21 -5.90 12.27
CA ALA A 64 3.41 -4.76 13.16
C ALA A 64 2.27 -3.72 13.04
N LYS A 65 1.86 -3.39 11.82
CA LYS A 65 0.78 -2.43 11.56
C LYS A 65 -0.57 -2.92 12.08
N LEU A 66 -0.92 -4.19 11.85
CA LEU A 66 -2.13 -4.82 12.42
C LEU A 66 -2.12 -4.85 13.96
N ARG A 67 -0.95 -5.03 14.59
CA ARG A 67 -0.82 -4.96 16.05
C ARG A 67 -1.06 -3.54 16.56
N HIS A 68 -0.51 -2.54 15.87
CA HIS A 68 -0.70 -1.14 16.22
C HIS A 68 -2.17 -0.71 16.09
N GLU A 69 -2.84 -1.08 14.99
CA GLU A 69 -4.28 -0.81 14.78
C GLU A 69 -5.15 -1.42 15.88
N ARG A 70 -4.82 -2.64 16.34
CA ARG A 70 -5.55 -3.33 17.42
C ARG A 70 -5.37 -2.70 18.80
N MET A 71 -4.34 -1.88 18.98
CA MET A 71 -4.00 -1.27 20.27
C MET A 71 -4.44 0.21 20.35
N MET A 72 -4.93 0.79 19.26
CA MET A 72 -5.54 2.12 19.30
C MET A 72 -6.99 2.01 19.76
N PRO A 73 -7.36 2.57 20.93
CA PRO A 73 -8.78 2.71 21.26
C PRO A 73 -9.40 3.63 20.22
N SER A 74 -10.52 3.23 19.63
CA SER A 74 -11.27 4.10 18.74
C SER A 74 -11.66 5.36 19.50
N ASN A 75 -11.30 6.53 18.96
CA ASN A 75 -11.73 7.81 19.51
C ASN A 75 -13.18 8.10 19.08
N ASP A 76 -14.10 7.17 19.37
CA ASP A 76 -15.54 7.30 19.12
C ASP A 76 -16.23 8.08 20.25
N GLY A 77 -15.63 9.18 20.69
CA GLY A 77 -16.12 9.93 21.84
C GLY A 77 -15.57 11.34 21.96
N TYR A 78 -16.10 12.27 21.15
CA TYR A 78 -16.69 13.55 21.59
C TYR A 78 -17.46 14.18 20.43
#